data_AF-A0A4Z0MKA7-F1
#
_entry.id   AF-A0A4Z0MKA7-F1
#
_cell.length_a   1.000
_cell.length_b   1.000
_cell.length_c   1.000
_cell.angle_alpha   90.00
_cell.angle_beta   90.00
_cell.angle_gamma   90.00
#
_symmetry.space_group_name_H-M   'P 1'
#
loop_
_entity.id
_entity.type
_entity.pdbx_description
1 polymer ?
#
loop_
_entity_poly.entity_id
_entity_poly.type
_entity_poly.pdbx_seq_one_letter_code
_entity_poly.pdbx_strand_id
1 'polypeptide(L)' 'MQVHVGDAEVLLDDSVRYAASVHAAGGKAELHLWEQMPHVFVSSPQELQAARHALDLSAAFLTHHLLA' A
#
# COMPACT_ATOMS: atom_id res chain seq x y z
N MET A 1 4.00 -9.09 2.47
CA MET A 1 2.81 -8.41 1.91
C MET A 1 3.04 -6.91 2.04
N GLN A 2 2.72 -6.14 1.00
CA GLN A 2 2.76 -4.68 1.05
C GLN A 2 1.37 -4.16 0.68
N VAL A 3 0.81 -3.29 1.51
CA VAL A 3 -0.55 -2.75 1.35
C VAL A 3 -0.46 -1.23 1.34
N HIS A 4 -1.00 -0.59 0.31
CA HIS A 4 -1.10 0.87 0.20
C HIS A 4 -2.56 1.29 0.31
N VAL A 5 -2.85 2.28 1.16
CA VAL A 5 -4.21 2.78 1.38
C VAL A 5 -4.19 4.28 1.68
N GLY A 6 -5.16 5.02 1.16
CA GLY A 6 -5.36 6.41 1.55
C GLY A 6 -6.10 6.54 2.89
N ASP A 7 -5.98 7.68 3.58
CA ASP A 7 -6.84 7.96 4.75
C ASP A 7 -8.20 8.58 4.36
N ALA A 8 -8.36 9.04 3.13
CA ALA A 8 -9.59 9.61 2.58
C ALA A 8 -10.40 8.56 1.80
N GLU A 9 -10.49 7.33 2.33
CA GLU A 9 -11.29 6.25 1.75
C GLU A 9 -11.92 5.36 2.82
N VAL A 10 -13.04 4.72 2.45
CA VAL A 10 -13.84 3.88 3.37
C VAL A 10 -13.19 2.52 3.67
N LEU A 11 -12.18 2.10 2.91
CA LEU A 11 -11.52 0.79 3.06
C LEU A 11 -10.26 0.85 3.92
N LEU A 12 -9.93 1.99 4.53
CA LEU A 12 -8.79 2.13 5.44
C LEU A 12 -8.79 1.03 6.51
N ASP A 13 -9.91 0.86 7.21
CA ASP A 13 -9.99 -0.12 8.30
C ASP A 13 -9.90 -1.56 7.78
N ASP A 14 -10.34 -1.84 6.54
CA ASP A 14 -10.15 -3.14 5.91
C ASP A 14 -8.67 -3.43 5.66
N SER A 15 -7.91 -2.46 5.15
CA SER A 15 -6.47 -2.57 4.95
C SER A 15 -5.73 -2.77 6.28
N VAL A 16 -6.13 -2.05 7.34
CA VAL A 16 -5.57 -2.22 8.70
C VAL A 16 -5.84 -3.63 9.23
N ARG A 17 -7.10 -4.10 9.16
CA ARG A 17 -7.47 -5.45 9.60
C ARG A 17 -6.75 -6.53 8.81
N TYR A 18 -6.55 -6.32 7.50
CA TYR A 18 -5.85 -7.28 6.65
C TYR A 18 -4.36 -7.37 6.99
N ALA A 19 -3.67 -6.24 7.17
CA ALA A 19 -2.27 -6.26 7.60
C ALA A 19 -2.10 -6.93 8.97
N ALA A 20 -3.02 -6.67 9.91
CA ALA A 20 -3.03 -7.32 11.22
C ALA A 20 -3.27 -8.83 11.12
N SER A 21 -4.17 -9.28 10.25
CA SER A 21 -4.46 -10.72 10.08
C SER A 21 -3.27 -11.47 9.46
N VAL A 22 -2.55 -10.86 8.51
CA VAL A 22 -1.32 -11.42 7.96
C VAL A 22 -0.27 -11.61 9.07
N HIS A 23 -0.10 -10.61 9.94
CA HIS A 23 0.80 -10.73 11.09
C HIS A 23 0.36 -11.83 12.08
N ALA A 24 -0.93 -11.91 12.39
CA ALA A 24 -1.47 -12.93 13.29
C ALA A 24 -1.27 -14.36 12.75
N ALA A 25 -1.23 -14.54 11.43
CA ALA A 25 -0.94 -15.80 10.77
C ALA A 25 0.58 -16.12 10.68
N GLY A 26 1.45 -15.30 11.27
CA GLY A 26 2.91 -15.44 11.20
C GLY A 26 3.55 -14.92 9.91
N GLY A 27 2.77 -14.26 9.05
CA GLY A 27 3.26 -13.56 7.87
C GLY A 27 3.91 -12.21 8.20
N LYS A 28 4.53 -11.60 7.18
CA LYS A 28 5.06 -10.23 7.26
C LYS A 28 4.22 -9.31 6.38
N ALA A 29 3.69 -8.24 6.96
CA ALA A 29 2.95 -7.21 6.24
C ALA A 29 3.49 -5.80 6.56
N GLU A 30 3.50 -4.94 5.55
CA GLU A 30 3.76 -3.52 5.71
C GLU A 30 2.55 -2.74 5.19
N LEU A 31 2.00 -1.86 6.03
CA LEU A 31 0.88 -0.99 5.68
C LEU A 31 1.39 0.44 5.47
N HIS A 32 1.24 0.93 4.25
CA HIS A 32 1.57 2.29 3.84
C HIS A 32 0.29 3.13 3.81
N LEU A 33 0.14 4.02 4.79
CA LEU A 33 -0.97 4.97 4.88
C LEU A 33 -0.60 6.29 4.18
N TRP A 34 -1.47 6.78 3.30
CA TRP A 34 -1.24 7.99 2.52
C TRP A 34 -2.24 9.08 2.88
N GLU A 35 -1.73 10.19 3.42
CA GLU A 35 -2.53 11.33 3.85
C GLU A 35 -3.31 11.97 2.69
N GLN A 36 -4.59 12.20 2.92
CA GLN A 36 -5.58 12.80 2.02
C GLN A 36 -5.75 12.08 0.68
N MET A 37 -5.26 10.85 0.53
CA MET A 37 -5.37 10.12 -0.72
C MET A 37 -6.72 9.42 -0.86
N PRO A 38 -7.41 9.56 -2.00
CA PRO A 38 -8.66 8.86 -2.25
C PRO A 38 -8.40 7.39 -2.60
N HIS A 39 -9.50 6.64 -2.66
CA HIS A 39 -9.48 5.25 -3.10
C HIS A 39 -8.80 5.10 -4.47
N VAL A 40 -7.82 4.19 -4.56
CA VAL A 40 -7.07 3.86 -5.78
C VAL A 40 -6.29 5.07 -6.35
N PHE A 41 -5.84 5.98 -5.49
CA PHE A 41 -5.00 7.13 -5.89
C PHE A 41 -3.78 6.74 -6.75
N VAL A 42 -3.26 5.52 -6.58
CA VAL A 42 -2.15 4.94 -7.35
C VAL A 42 -2.39 4.94 -8.88
N SER A 43 -3.65 4.97 -9.31
CA SER A 43 -4.03 5.04 -10.73
C SER A 43 -3.81 6.42 -11.38
N SER A 44 -3.45 7.45 -10.61
CA SER A 44 -3.22 8.81 -11.07
C SER A 44 -1.76 9.28 -10.88
N PRO A 45 -0.76 8.56 -11.44
CA PRO A 45 0.65 8.90 -11.26
C PRO A 45 1.10 10.14 -12.03
N GLN A 46 0.27 10.74 -12.88
CA GLN A 46 0.60 12.02 -13.52
C GLN A 46 0.24 13.19 -12.61
N GLU A 47 -0.89 13.08 -11.92
CA GLU A 47 -1.47 14.11 -11.07
C GLU A 47 -0.95 14.07 -9.64
N LEU A 48 -0.74 12.88 -9.08
CA LEU A 48 -0.45 12.70 -7.65
C LEU A 48 0.99 12.22 -7.44
N GLN A 49 1.76 12.99 -6.66
CA GLN A 49 3.10 12.57 -6.25
C GLN A 49 3.07 11.31 -5.37
N ALA A 50 2.07 11.20 -4.49
CA ALA A 50 1.84 10.01 -3.68
C ALA A 50 1.71 8.75 -4.54
N ALA A 51 1.00 8.83 -5.68
CA ALA A 51 0.81 7.70 -6.58
C ALA A 51 2.13 7.20 -7.18
N ARG A 52 2.99 8.13 -7.63
CA ARG A 52 4.34 7.79 -8.11
C ARG A 52 5.17 7.11 -7.01
N HIS A 53 5.17 7.69 -5.82
CA HIS A 53 5.94 7.15 -4.70
C HIS A 53 5.42 5.76 -4.26
N ALA A 54 4.11 5.55 -4.24
CA ALA A 54 3.52 4.24 -3.96
C ALA A 54 3.94 3.18 -5.00
N LEU A 55 3.96 3.54 -6.29
CA LEU A 55 4.43 2.66 -7.36
C LEU A 55 5.93 2.34 -7.23
N ASP A 56 6.77 3.33 -6.88
CA ASP A 56 8.20 3.12 -6.68
C ASP A 56 8.46 2.12 -5.54
N LEU A 57 7.73 2.24 -4.42
CA LEU A 57 7.80 1.32 -3.29
C LEU A 57 7.34 -0.10 -3.67
N SER A 58 6.26 -0.21 -4.44
CA SER A 58 5.78 -1.49 -4.97
C SER A 58 6.78 -2.13 -5.92
N ALA A 59 7.41 -1.35 -6.81
CA ALA A 59 8.46 -1.84 -7.69
C ALA A 59 9.67 -2.36 -6.88
N ALA A 60 10.13 -1.60 -5.89
CA ALA A 60 11.23 -2.02 -5.01
C ALA A 60 10.89 -3.31 -4.25
N PHE A 61 9.66 -3.44 -3.75
CA PHE A 61 9.17 -4.65 -3.08
C PHE A 61 9.22 -5.87 -4.02
N LEU A 62 8.70 -5.73 -5.24
CA LEU A 62 8.71 -6.81 -6.23
C LEU A 62 10.13 -7.20 -6.62
N THR A 63 11.01 -6.22 -6.87
CA THR A 63 12.42 -6.48 -7.18
C THR A 63 13.10 -7.26 -6.06
N HIS A 64 12.91 -6.85 -4.80
CA HIS A 64 13.56 -7.50 -3.66
C HIS A 64 13.06 -8.93 -3.41
N HIS A 65 11.80 -9.23 -3.72
CA HIS A 65 11.18 -10.50 -3.35
C HIS A 65 11.00 -11.50 -4.50
N LEU A 66 11.01 -11.06 -5.76
CA LEU A 66 10.69 -11.91 -6.91
C LEU A 66 11.73 -11.91 -8.03
N LEU A 67 12.58 -10.88 -8.11
CA LEU A 67 13.49 -10.67 -9.25
C LEU A 67 14.98 -10.79 -8.86
N ALA A 68 15.26 -11.42 -7.71
CA ALA A 68 16.60 -11.74 -7.24
C ALA A 68 17.02 -13.16 -7.67
#